data_AF-A0A3D3ZS01-F1
#
_entry.id   AF-A0A3D3ZS01-F1
#
_cell.length_a   1.000
_cell.length_b   1.000
_cell.length_c   1.000
_cell.angle_alpha   90.00
_cell.angle_beta   90.00
_cell.angle_gamma   90.00
#
_symmetry.space_group_name_H-M   'P 1'
#
loop_
_entity.id
_entity.type
_entity.pdbx_description
1 polymer ?
#
loop_
_entity_poly.entity_id
_entity_poly.type
_entity_poly.pdbx_seq_one_letter_code
_entity_poly.pdbx_strand_id
1 'polypeptide(L)'
;MSYELIAILMFSSLMLMLMTGQRVFGAIGAIAAIAALTLWGTGGSDIPFSAAMKVMKWYPMLTPPMFIFMGDILSESRIAEDLYKMFHVWMGPINGGLAIGTIGLMVLISAMNGLSVAGMAIGATVA
;
A
#
# COMPACT_ATOMS: atom_id res chain seq x y z
N MET A 1 -24.90 -9.88 27.42
CA MET A 1 -24.63 -10.81 26.29
C MET A 1 -23.56 -11.79 26.74
N SER A 2 -23.66 -13.09 26.43
CA SER A 2 -22.53 -13.99 26.69
C SER A 2 -21.35 -13.61 25.78
N TYR A 3 -20.12 -13.86 26.24
CA TYR A 3 -18.93 -13.54 25.47
C TYR A 3 -18.89 -14.31 24.14
N GLU A 4 -19.43 -15.54 24.09
CA GLU A 4 -19.51 -16.29 22.83
C GLU A 4 -20.44 -15.62 21.82
N LEU A 5 -21.60 -15.10 22.28
CA LEU A 5 -22.55 -14.46 21.38
C LEU A 5 -21.98 -13.19 20.75
N ILE A 6 -21.23 -12.39 21.52
CA ILE A 6 -20.55 -11.20 21.02
C ILE A 6 -19.52 -11.58 19.95
N ALA A 7 -18.70 -12.60 20.22
CA ALA A 7 -17.68 -13.07 19.29
C ALA A 7 -18.29 -13.58 17.98
N ILE A 8 -19.35 -14.40 18.07
CA ILE A 8 -20.05 -14.93 16.89
C ILE A 8 -20.69 -13.79 16.08
N LEU A 9 -21.30 -12.80 16.73
CA LEU A 9 -21.96 -11.68 16.06
C LEU A 9 -20.95 -10.75 15.37
N MET A 10 -19.83 -10.41 16.03
CA MET A 10 -18.76 -9.61 15.42
C MET A 10 -18.08 -10.34 14.26
N PHE A 11 -17.86 -11.65 14.39
CA PHE A 11 -17.24 -12.44 13.32
C PHE A 11 -18.16 -12.63 12.12
N SER A 12 -19.44 -12.99 12.35
CA SER A 12 -20.41 -13.19 11.27
C SER A 12 -20.70 -11.89 10.51
N SER A 13 -20.86 -10.77 11.22
CA SER A 13 -21.00 -9.45 10.57
C SER A 13 -19.76 -9.07 9.75
N LEU A 14 -18.55 -9.43 10.19
CA LEU A 14 -17.32 -9.20 9.42
C LEU A 14 -17.28 -10.01 8.15
N MET A 15 -17.65 -11.29 8.21
CA MET A 15 -17.72 -12.13 7.04
C MET A 15 -18.74 -11.60 6.03
N LEU A 16 -19.94 -11.21 6.49
CA LEU A 16 -20.97 -10.63 5.62
C LEU A 16 -20.49 -9.32 4.97
N MET A 17 -19.83 -8.44 5.73
CA MET A 17 -19.30 -7.18 5.22
C MET A 17 -18.19 -7.41 4.19
N LEU A 18 -17.31 -8.39 4.39
CA LEU A 18 -16.27 -8.74 3.42
C LEU A 18 -16.85 -9.33 2.14
N MET A 19 -17.96 -10.08 2.21
CA MET A 19 -18.66 -10.59 1.03
C MET A 19 -19.21 -9.48 0.13
N THR A 20 -19.44 -8.27 0.65
CA THR A 20 -19.87 -7.12 -0.16
C THR A 20 -18.74 -6.51 -1.01
N GLY A 21 -17.50 -7.00 -0.89
CA GLY A 21 -16.34 -6.53 -1.67
C GLY A 21 -15.72 -5.23 -1.16
N GLN A 22 -16.09 -4.79 0.04
CA GLN A 22 -15.50 -3.60 0.67
C GLN A 22 -14.03 -3.83 1.03
N ARG A 23 -13.24 -2.75 1.07
CA ARG A 23 -11.84 -2.81 1.49
C ARG A 23 -11.74 -3.31 2.93
N VAL A 24 -10.81 -4.22 3.18
CA VAL A 24 -10.64 -4.91 4.48
C VAL A 24 -10.54 -3.93 5.65
N PHE A 25 -9.82 -2.81 5.49
CA PHE A 25 -9.71 -1.79 6.54
C PHE A 25 -11.08 -1.17 6.90
N GLY A 26 -11.94 -0.95 5.91
CA GLY A 26 -13.26 -0.36 6.09
C GLY A 26 -14.22 -1.34 6.74
N ALA A 27 -14.19 -2.60 6.31
CA ALA A 27 -15.03 -3.65 6.90
C ALA A 27 -14.71 -3.87 8.38
N ILE A 28 -13.42 -4.03 8.72
CA ILE A 28 -12.97 -4.22 10.11
C ILE A 28 -13.27 -2.96 10.94
N GLY A 29 -12.94 -1.77 10.41
CA GLY A 29 -13.13 -0.51 11.11
C GLY A 29 -14.59 -0.21 11.44
N ALA A 30 -15.50 -0.42 10.49
CA ALA A 30 -16.93 -0.20 10.68
C ALA A 30 -17.52 -1.12 11.75
N ILE A 31 -17.21 -2.41 11.69
CA ILE A 31 -17.74 -3.38 12.65
C ILE A 31 -17.14 -3.17 14.03
N ALA A 32 -15.83 -2.89 14.11
CA ALA A 32 -15.18 -2.56 15.37
C ALA A 32 -15.78 -1.29 15.99
N ALA A 33 -16.07 -0.26 15.19
CA ALA A 33 -16.70 0.97 15.68
C ALA A 33 -18.15 0.75 16.15
N ILE A 34 -18.96 0.02 15.39
CA ILE A 34 -20.35 -0.32 15.76
C ILE A 34 -20.37 -1.19 17.03
N ALA A 35 -19.48 -2.18 17.12
CA ALA A 35 -19.32 -3.01 18.30
C ALA A 35 -18.90 -2.16 19.51
N ALA A 36 -17.89 -1.29 19.36
CA ALA A 36 -17.44 -0.41 20.45
C ALA A 36 -18.57 0.50 20.96
N LEU A 37 -19.38 1.08 20.08
CA LEU A 37 -20.52 1.92 20.48
C LEU A 37 -21.61 1.13 21.19
N THR A 38 -21.93 -0.07 20.70
CA THR A 38 -22.99 -0.93 21.27
C THR A 38 -22.58 -1.59 22.60
N LEU A 39 -21.30 -1.87 22.80
CA LEU A 39 -20.77 -2.53 24.00
C LEU A 39 -20.32 -1.54 25.10
N TRP A 40 -19.73 -0.41 24.73
CA TRP A 40 -19.17 0.58 25.67
C TRP A 40 -20.00 1.86 25.86
N GLY A 41 -21.11 2.03 25.12
CA GLY A 41 -22.05 3.13 25.32
C GLY A 41 -21.42 4.52 25.10
N THR A 42 -21.63 5.46 26.03
CA THR A 42 -21.22 6.88 25.90
C THR A 42 -19.70 7.11 25.88
N GLY A 43 -18.88 6.11 26.21
CA GLY A 43 -17.42 6.13 26.05
C GLY A 43 -16.91 5.26 24.89
N GLY A 44 -17.80 4.58 24.18
CA GLY A 44 -17.43 3.65 23.10
C GLY A 44 -16.89 4.34 21.86
N SER A 45 -17.15 5.64 21.68
CA SER A 45 -16.64 6.44 20.55
C SER A 45 -15.16 6.75 20.64
N ASP A 46 -14.60 6.80 21.85
CA ASP A 46 -13.18 7.11 22.05
C ASP A 46 -12.28 5.97 21.58
N ILE A 47 -12.79 4.74 21.59
CA ILE A 47 -12.06 3.53 21.15
C ILE A 47 -11.73 3.58 19.65
N PRO A 48 -12.71 3.69 18.72
CA PRO A 48 -12.42 3.79 17.29
C PRO A 48 -11.69 5.09 16.94
N PHE A 49 -11.99 6.20 17.64
CA PHE A 49 -11.30 7.47 17.43
C PHE A 49 -9.81 7.38 17.77
N SER A 50 -9.46 6.85 18.95
CA SER A 50 -8.08 6.66 19.38
C SER A 50 -7.33 5.69 18.46
N ALA A 51 -7.99 4.60 18.03
CA ALA A 51 -7.41 3.66 17.06
C ALA A 51 -7.11 4.34 15.71
N ALA A 52 -8.01 5.16 15.19
CA ALA A 52 -7.79 5.93 13.97
C ALA A 52 -6.63 6.93 14.13
N MET A 53 -6.61 7.66 15.25
CA MET A 53 -5.51 8.58 15.58
C MET A 53 -4.16 7.87 15.68
N LYS A 54 -4.12 6.65 16.23
CA LYS A 54 -2.91 5.83 16.33
C LYS A 54 -2.37 5.47 14.96
N VAL A 55 -3.24 5.11 14.01
CA VAL A 55 -2.84 4.83 12.61
C VAL A 55 -2.37 6.10 11.92
N MET A 56 -3.08 7.23 12.09
CA MET A 56 -2.68 8.51 11.49
C MET A 56 -1.32 9.01 11.97
N LYS A 57 -0.99 8.80 13.24
CA LYS A 57 0.29 9.17 13.85
C LYS A 57 1.35 8.07 13.75
N TRP A 58 1.08 7.01 13.00
CA TRP A 58 1.99 5.88 12.92
C TRP A 58 3.25 6.27 12.15
N TYR A 59 4.42 6.00 12.73
CA TYR A 59 5.72 6.40 12.17
C TYR A 59 5.93 5.95 10.70
N PRO A 60 5.56 4.71 10.30
CA PRO A 60 5.59 4.28 8.90
C PRO A 60 4.70 5.07 7.93
N MET A 61 3.75 5.90 8.40
CA MET A 61 2.96 6.77 7.52
C MET A 61 3.82 7.88 6.87
N LEU A 62 5.02 8.14 7.41
CA LEU A 62 6.00 9.03 6.80
C LEU A 62 6.69 8.38 5.60
N THR A 63 6.70 7.05 5.50
CA THR A 63 7.43 6.34 4.46
C THR A 63 6.81 6.50 3.06
N PRO A 64 5.48 6.38 2.85
CA PRO A 64 4.89 6.57 1.53
C PRO A 64 5.17 7.93 0.88
N PRO A 65 5.02 9.09 1.58
CA PRO A 65 5.42 10.38 1.01
C PRO A 65 6.90 10.45 0.63
N MET A 66 7.78 9.89 1.46
CA MET A 66 9.22 9.86 1.18
C MET A 66 9.55 8.99 -0.04
N PHE A 67 8.86 7.87 -0.23
CA PHE A 67 9.01 7.03 -1.44
C PHE A 67 8.52 7.75 -2.70
N ILE A 68 7.40 8.48 -2.62
CA ILE A 68 6.90 9.30 -3.74
C ILE A 68 7.92 10.40 -4.07
N PHE A 69 8.41 11.12 -3.06
CA PHE A 69 9.40 12.19 -3.24
C PHE A 69 10.71 11.69 -3.85
N MET A 70 11.19 10.52 -3.43
CA MET A 70 12.39 9.93 -4.01
C MET A 70 12.15 9.50 -5.48
N GLY A 71 10.96 8.98 -5.78
CA GLY A 71 10.56 8.67 -7.16
C GLY A 71 10.55 9.91 -8.06
N ASP A 72 10.07 11.03 -7.53
CA ASP A 72 10.08 12.34 -8.21
C ASP A 72 11.51 12.81 -8.49
N ILE A 73 12.39 12.78 -7.48
CA ILE A 73 13.82 13.11 -7.66
C ILE A 73 14.49 12.20 -8.70
N LEU A 74 14.21 10.89 -8.67
CA LEU A 74 14.80 9.94 -9.61
C LEU A 74 14.36 10.23 -11.06
N SER A 75 13.10 10.63 -11.25
CA SER A 75 12.56 11.02 -12.55
C SER A 75 13.18 12.34 -13.03
N GLU A 76 13.21 13.36 -12.17
CA GLU A 76 13.71 14.70 -12.52
C GLU A 76 15.23 14.73 -12.77
N SER A 77 15.99 13.90 -12.04
CA SER A 77 17.45 13.81 -12.17
C SER A 77 17.94 13.08 -13.43
N ARG A 78 17.04 12.52 -14.24
CA ARG A 78 17.33 11.72 -15.45
C ARG A 78 18.17 10.46 -15.22
N ILE A 79 18.42 10.09 -13.96
CA ILE A 79 19.14 8.85 -13.61
C ILE A 79 18.42 7.61 -14.18
N ALA A 80 17.09 7.64 -14.23
CA ALA A 80 16.29 6.56 -14.82
C ALA A 80 16.54 6.39 -16.33
N GLU A 81 16.69 7.49 -17.09
CA GLU A 81 17.00 7.45 -18.52
C GLU A 81 18.41 6.90 -18.79
N ASP A 82 19.38 7.32 -17.97
CA ASP A 82 20.77 6.85 -18.09
C ASP A 82 20.90 5.37 -17.73
N LEU A 83 20.17 4.92 -16.71
CA LEU A 83 20.03 3.49 -16.39
C LEU A 83 19.41 2.70 -17.54
N TYR A 84 18.34 3.21 -18.17
CA TYR A 84 17.73 2.56 -19.34
C TYR A 84 18.73 2.41 -20.49
N LYS A 85 19.46 3.47 -20.83
CA LYS A 85 20.51 3.43 -21.87
C LYS A 85 21.61 2.43 -21.52
N MET A 86 22.05 2.39 -20.25
CA MET A 86 23.05 1.43 -19.80
C MET A 86 22.56 -0.01 -20.02
N PHE A 87 21.36 -0.37 -19.55
CA PHE A 87 20.79 -1.70 -19.74
C PHE A 87 20.59 -2.04 -21.22
N HIS A 88 20.17 -1.07 -22.04
CA HIS A 88 20.01 -1.25 -23.48
C HIS A 88 21.33 -1.57 -24.18
N VAL A 89 22.41 -0.85 -23.88
CA VAL A 89 23.74 -1.10 -24.46
C VAL A 89 24.30 -2.45 -24.00
N TRP A 90 24.11 -2.80 -22.72
CA TRP A 90 24.67 -4.01 -22.15
C TRP A 90 23.96 -5.29 -22.62
N MET A 91 22.63 -5.20 -22.81
CA MET A 91 21.81 -6.32 -23.27
C MET A 91 21.60 -6.34 -24.79
N GLY A 92 21.95 -5.27 -25.52
CA GLY A 92 21.81 -5.15 -26.98
C GLY A 92 22.32 -6.33 -27.82
N PRO A 93 23.47 -6.96 -27.52
CA PRO A 93 23.96 -8.10 -28.30
C PRO A 93 23.25 -9.43 -28.01
N ILE A 94 22.34 -9.49 -27.02
CA ILE A 94 21.67 -10.71 -26.59
C ILE A 94 20.30 -10.81 -27.28
N ASN A 95 19.97 -11.96 -27.87
CA ASN A 95 18.63 -12.21 -28.40
C ASN A 95 17.59 -12.13 -27.27
N GLY A 96 16.66 -11.17 -27.37
CA GLY A 96 15.69 -10.86 -26.29
C GLY A 96 16.23 -9.91 -25.21
N GLY A 97 17.42 -9.34 -25.40
CA GLY A 97 18.09 -8.46 -24.43
C GLY A 97 17.31 -7.19 -24.09
N LEU A 98 16.53 -6.65 -25.02
CA LEU A 98 15.61 -5.53 -24.75
C LEU A 98 14.61 -5.88 -23.63
N ALA A 99 13.98 -7.05 -23.69
CA ALA A 99 13.01 -7.48 -22.68
C ALA A 99 13.66 -7.73 -21.32
N ILE A 100 14.84 -8.36 -21.33
CA ILE A 100 15.61 -8.62 -20.10
C ILE A 100 16.08 -7.31 -19.47
N GLY A 101 16.55 -6.36 -20.29
CA GLY A 101 16.96 -5.03 -19.86
C GLY A 101 15.81 -4.24 -19.22
N THR A 102 14.63 -4.25 -19.84
CA THR A 102 13.43 -3.60 -19.28
C THR A 102 13.03 -4.22 -17.94
N ILE A 103 12.97 -5.55 -17.82
CA ILE A 103 12.64 -6.21 -16.56
C ILE A 103 13.67 -5.87 -15.48
N GLY A 104 14.96 -5.93 -15.81
CA GLY A 104 16.05 -5.59 -14.89
C GLY A 104 15.96 -4.14 -14.40
N LEU A 105 15.68 -3.20 -15.30
CA LEU A 105 15.47 -1.79 -14.96
C LEU A 105 14.27 -1.61 -14.03
N MET A 106 13.13 -2.24 -14.33
CA MET A 106 11.92 -2.13 -13.50
C MET A 106 12.13 -2.72 -12.11
N VAL A 107 12.87 -3.82 -11.99
CA VAL A 107 13.24 -4.40 -10.69
C VAL A 107 14.12 -3.42 -9.89
N LEU A 108 15.09 -2.79 -10.53
CA LEU A 108 16.01 -1.86 -9.88
C LEU A 108 15.29 -0.59 -9.40
N ILE A 109 14.45 0.01 -10.26
CA ILE A 109 13.61 1.16 -9.92
C ILE A 109 12.63 0.79 -8.78
N SER A 110 12.06 -0.41 -8.80
CA SER A 110 11.16 -0.89 -7.74
C SER A 110 11.90 -1.14 -6.42
N ALA A 111 13.14 -1.64 -6.47
CA ALA A 111 13.97 -1.86 -5.29
C ALA A 111 14.37 -0.54 -4.63
N MET A 112 14.63 0.49 -5.43
CA MET A 112 14.91 1.83 -4.93
C MET A 112 13.67 2.46 -4.31
N ASN A 113 12.53 2.44 -5.02
CA ASN A 113 11.32 3.16 -4.62
C ASN A 113 10.48 2.50 -3.52
N GLY A 114 10.75 1.25 -3.14
CA GLY A 114 10.13 0.57 -1.98
C GLY A 114 8.60 0.39 -2.02
N LEU A 115 7.92 0.94 -3.04
CA LEU A 115 6.47 0.97 -3.18
C LEU A 115 6.09 0.54 -4.60
N SER A 116 5.28 -0.52 -4.71
CA SER A 116 4.90 -1.12 -6.00
C SER A 116 4.19 -0.14 -6.95
N VAL A 117 3.49 0.87 -6.43
CA VAL A 117 2.80 1.90 -7.24
C VAL A 117 3.80 2.91 -7.84
N ALA A 118 4.89 3.23 -7.13
CA ALA A 118 5.90 4.17 -7.60
C ALA A 118 6.67 3.60 -8.81
N GLY A 119 6.99 2.31 -8.80
CA GLY A 119 7.61 1.62 -9.93
C GLY A 119 6.76 1.65 -11.21
N MET A 120 5.42 1.57 -11.08
CA MET A 120 4.51 1.67 -12.23
C MET A 120 4.41 3.10 -12.78
N ALA A 121 4.38 4.12 -11.91
CA ALA A 121 4.30 5.52 -12.36
C ALA A 121 5.57 5.95 -13.12
N ILE A 122 6.75 5.56 -12.62
CA ILE A 122 8.04 5.89 -13.25
C ILE A 122 8.28 5.02 -14.49
N GLY A 123 7.91 3.74 -14.44
CA GLY A 123 8.07 2.85 -15.59
C GLY A 123 7.26 3.29 -16.81
N ALA A 124 6.10 3.91 -16.60
CA ALA A 124 5.25 4.44 -17.68
C ALA A 124 5.71 5.79 -18.24
N THR A 125 6.56 6.56 -17.54
CA THR A 125 7.12 7.81 -18.06
C THR A 125 8.44 7.61 -18.80
N VAL A 126 9.13 6.49 -18.55
CA VAL A 126 10.44 6.16 -19.15
C VAL A 126 10.33 5.22 -20.36
N ALA A 127 9.29 4.37 -20.42
CA ALA A 127 9.01 3.49 -21.57
C ALA A 127 8.18 4.19 -22.65
#